data_AF-A0A7I7MFI1-F1
#
_entry.id   AF-A0A7I7MFI1-F1
#
_cell.length_a   1.000
_cell.length_b   1.000
_cell.length_c   1.000
_cell.angle_alpha   90.00
_cell.angle_beta   90.00
_cell.angle_gamma   90.00
#
_symmetry.space_group_name_H-M   'P 1'
#
loop_
_entity.id
_entity.type
_entity.pdbx_description
1 polymer ?
#
loop_
_entity_poly.entity_id
_entity_poly.type
_entity_poly.pdbx_seq_one_letter_code
_entity_poly.pdbx_strand_id
1 'polypeptide(L)'
;MFAHLFGELLPAAAHIGGRAFTGLLGQYCLRVGARLGTHPGRLSKRTDTDVPRPARPTGYAAGMPHPVMFSEHDPGLADVRAIALAFPGALEKISWGRPVFCAPKMFAVYGGSEKASGKGGAKGDHVPHPHALLIKVDDSDRRALAADRRFFFPAYLGPFGWLGLDLTVTDVDWAEVGELMDASYRMGAPKKLLRQLDQRQSGSGPDMIRSETP
;
A
#
# COMPACT_ATOMS: atom_id res chain seq x y z
N MET A 1 26.10 -45.52 -28.42
CA MET A 1 25.83 -45.13 -27.02
C MET A 1 24.79 -44.01 -27.07
N PHE A 2 23.46 -44.18 -27.14
CA PHE A 2 22.48 -45.14 -26.60
C PHE A 2 22.46 -45.28 -25.07
N ALA A 3 21.60 -44.48 -24.43
CA ALA A 3 20.79 -44.74 -23.21
C ALA A 3 19.99 -43.45 -22.93
N HIS A 4 18.77 -43.25 -23.45
CA HIS A 4 17.50 -43.63 -22.83
C HIS A 4 17.51 -43.71 -21.30
N LEU A 5 16.77 -42.81 -20.65
CA LEU A 5 15.82 -43.20 -19.59
C LEU A 5 14.72 -42.13 -19.44
N PHE A 6 13.55 -42.46 -20.00
CA PHE A 6 12.23 -42.01 -19.58
C PHE A 6 11.87 -42.74 -18.27
N GLY A 7 11.12 -42.11 -17.37
CA GLY A 7 10.60 -42.80 -16.19
C GLY A 7 9.81 -41.87 -15.27
N GLU A 8 8.49 -41.91 -15.41
CA GLU A 8 7.48 -41.28 -14.56
C GLU A 8 7.67 -41.56 -13.06
N LEU A 9 7.26 -40.61 -12.20
CA LEU A 9 6.37 -40.90 -11.08
C LEU A 9 5.81 -39.60 -10.47
N LEU A 10 4.54 -39.32 -10.75
CA LEU A 10 3.65 -38.67 -9.79
C LEU A 10 3.34 -39.71 -8.69
N PRO A 11 3.13 -39.30 -7.43
CA PRO A 11 1.73 -39.31 -6.98
C PRO A 11 1.35 -38.25 -5.95
N ALA A 12 0.03 -38.07 -5.88
CA ALA A 12 -0.78 -37.86 -4.69
C ALA A 12 -0.85 -36.48 -4.03
N ALA A 13 -2.07 -35.94 -4.13
CA ALA A 13 -2.69 -34.99 -3.24
C ALA A 13 -2.52 -35.32 -1.75
N ALA A 14 -2.35 -34.27 -0.95
CA ALA A 14 -2.67 -34.29 0.48
C ALA A 14 -3.51 -33.04 0.80
N HIS A 15 -4.80 -33.27 1.03
CA HIS A 15 -5.67 -32.38 1.79
C HIS A 15 -5.09 -32.17 3.19
N ILE A 16 -4.97 -30.92 3.63
CA ILE A 16 -4.94 -30.57 5.06
C ILE A 16 -5.94 -29.45 5.27
N GLY A 17 -7.04 -29.80 5.91
CA GLY A 17 -8.04 -28.86 6.38
C GLY A 17 -7.62 -28.15 7.67
N GLY A 18 -8.24 -27.00 7.89
CA GLY A 18 -8.69 -26.49 9.18
C GLY A 18 -7.66 -26.21 10.26
N ARG A 19 -7.54 -24.94 10.66
CA ARG A 19 -8.05 -24.47 11.96
C ARG A 19 -7.79 -22.98 12.17
N ALA A 20 -8.79 -22.35 12.77
CA ALA A 20 -8.79 -21.01 13.31
C ALA A 20 -7.56 -20.74 14.21
N PHE A 21 -7.04 -19.52 14.16
CA PHE A 21 -6.12 -19.01 15.18
C PHE A 21 -6.64 -17.68 15.72
N THR A 22 -7.49 -17.79 16.73
CA THR A 22 -7.80 -16.73 17.68
C THR A 22 -6.66 -16.58 18.69
N GLY A 23 -6.24 -15.34 18.93
CA GLY A 23 -5.97 -14.87 20.29
C GLY A 23 -4.52 -14.65 20.75
N LEU A 24 -4.37 -13.46 21.33
CA LEU A 24 -3.55 -13.11 22.50
C LEU A 24 -2.03 -12.88 22.34
N LEU A 25 -1.62 -11.65 22.66
CA LEU A 25 -0.64 -11.25 23.71
C LEU A 25 -0.18 -9.81 23.38
N GLY A 26 -0.36 -8.82 24.25
CA GLY A 26 0.34 -8.69 25.54
C GLY A 26 1.50 -7.71 25.35
N GLN A 27 1.25 -6.41 25.32
CA GLN A 27 1.39 -5.49 26.46
C GLN A 27 2.76 -5.58 27.16
N TYR A 28 3.65 -4.63 26.85
CA TYR A 28 4.78 -4.27 27.70
C TYR A 28 4.82 -2.75 27.91
N CYS A 29 4.36 -2.35 29.09
CA CYS A 29 4.81 -1.15 29.78
C CYS A 29 6.21 -1.42 30.32
N LEU A 30 7.12 -0.43 30.27
CA LEU A 30 7.91 -0.09 31.45
C LEU A 30 8.47 1.33 31.35
N ARG A 31 8.32 1.98 32.49
CA ARG A 31 8.50 3.38 32.83
C ARG A 31 9.79 3.43 33.65
N VAL A 32 10.75 4.26 33.27
CA VAL A 32 11.86 4.61 34.16
C VAL A 32 11.93 6.12 34.26
N GLY A 33 11.61 6.63 35.45
CA GLY A 33 11.90 8.00 35.84
C GLY A 33 13.16 8.02 36.70
N ALA A 34 14.00 9.02 36.49
CA ALA A 34 15.01 9.44 37.45
C ALA A 34 15.06 10.98 37.44
N ARG A 35 15.12 11.55 38.64
CA ARG A 35 14.99 12.97 38.95
C ARG A 35 16.27 13.41 39.68
N LEU A 36 16.57 14.70 39.55
CA LEU A 36 17.42 15.57 40.39
C LEU A 36 18.83 15.90 39.88
N GLY A 37 19.11 17.20 39.86
CA GLY A 37 20.41 17.81 39.56
C GLY A 37 20.29 19.30 39.21
N THR A 38 19.97 20.13 40.20
CA THR A 38 20.05 21.60 40.13
C THR A 38 21.48 22.09 40.34
N HIS A 39 21.99 22.97 39.48
CA HIS A 39 22.87 24.08 39.88
C HIS A 39 22.79 25.25 38.88
N PRO A 40 22.83 26.51 39.33
CA PRO A 40 22.71 27.69 38.48
C PRO A 40 24.10 28.19 38.03
N GLY A 41 24.23 28.52 36.76
CA GLY A 41 25.41 29.18 36.18
C GLY A 41 24.97 30.28 35.23
N ARG A 42 25.15 31.52 35.66
CA ARG A 42 24.78 32.77 34.98
C ARG A 42 26.04 33.46 34.45
N LEU A 43 25.91 34.08 33.25
CA LEU A 43 26.80 35.04 32.57
C LEU A 43 28.10 34.43 31.96
N SER A 44 28.59 34.82 30.77
CA SER A 44 28.47 36.10 30.06
C SER A 44 28.87 36.01 28.57
N LYS A 45 28.44 37.03 27.81
CA LYS A 45 28.97 37.58 26.54
C LYS A 45 28.76 36.77 25.26
N ARG A 46 27.58 36.98 24.64
CA ARG A 46 27.44 36.97 23.19
C ARG A 46 28.10 38.23 22.65
N THR A 47 29.27 38.09 22.04
CA THR A 47 29.77 39.11 21.11
C THR A 47 28.98 38.97 19.83
N ASP A 48 28.17 39.98 19.61
CA ASP A 48 27.55 40.36 18.36
C ASP A 48 28.56 40.25 17.21
N THR A 49 28.33 39.28 16.34
CA THR A 49 28.79 39.32 14.96
C THR A 49 27.56 39.06 14.12
N ASP A 50 26.78 40.13 13.96
CA ASP A 50 25.73 40.25 12.96
C ASP A 50 26.36 40.16 11.56
N VAL A 51 26.65 38.93 11.14
CA VAL A 51 26.86 38.62 9.73
C VAL A 51 25.47 38.52 9.13
N PRO A 52 25.05 39.42 8.21
CA PRO A 52 23.76 39.29 7.57
C PRO A 52 23.71 37.92 6.90
N ARG A 53 22.78 37.08 7.37
CA ARG A 53 22.49 35.78 6.76
C ARG A 53 22.17 36.07 5.29
N PRO A 54 22.88 35.48 4.31
CA PRO A 54 22.53 35.69 2.92
C PRO A 54 21.06 35.31 2.76
N ALA A 55 20.29 36.19 2.10
CA ALA A 55 18.91 35.91 1.75
C ALA A 55 18.87 34.49 1.17
N ARG A 56 18.03 33.62 1.75
CA ARG A 56 17.82 32.30 1.17
C ARG A 56 17.46 32.53 -0.30
N PRO A 57 18.11 31.86 -1.26
CA PRO A 57 17.65 31.95 -2.64
C PRO A 57 16.19 31.55 -2.66
N THR A 58 15.32 32.53 -2.88
CA THR A 58 13.92 32.35 -3.23
C THR A 58 13.91 31.70 -4.60
N GLY A 59 14.02 30.39 -4.61
CA GLY A 59 14.24 29.63 -5.84
C GLY A 59 14.09 28.13 -5.67
N TYR A 60 13.20 27.67 -4.77
CA TYR A 60 12.48 26.44 -5.06
C TYR A 60 11.21 26.87 -5.76
N ALA A 61 11.05 26.47 -7.03
CA ALA A 61 9.80 26.59 -7.75
C ALA A 61 8.72 25.73 -7.07
N ALA A 62 8.18 26.23 -5.97
CA ALA A 62 6.94 25.73 -5.40
C ALA A 62 5.83 26.14 -6.36
N GLY A 63 5.36 25.22 -7.21
CA GLY A 63 4.13 25.49 -7.96
C GLY A 63 3.89 24.77 -9.27
N MET A 64 4.86 24.03 -9.86
CA MET A 64 4.52 23.25 -11.05
C MET A 64 3.93 21.89 -10.64
N PRO A 65 2.64 21.63 -10.93
CA PRO A 65 2.10 20.29 -10.75
C PRO A 65 2.90 19.33 -11.62
N HIS A 66 3.25 18.16 -11.05
CA HIS A 66 3.91 17.12 -11.82
C HIS A 66 3.10 16.83 -13.10
N PRO A 67 3.75 16.64 -14.27
CA PRO A 67 3.05 16.27 -15.48
C PRO A 67 2.12 15.09 -15.23
N VAL A 68 0.92 15.14 -15.79
CA VAL A 68 -0.03 14.02 -15.74
C VAL A 68 0.60 12.85 -16.49
N MET A 69 0.70 11.69 -15.82
CA MET A 69 1.35 10.47 -16.31
C MET A 69 0.35 9.33 -16.54
N PHE A 70 -0.93 9.67 -16.74
CA PHE A 70 -2.01 8.72 -17.01
C PHE A 70 -2.97 9.31 -18.05
N SER A 71 -3.74 8.43 -18.68
CA SER A 71 -4.88 8.78 -19.55
C SER A 71 -6.17 8.22 -18.97
N GLU A 72 -7.30 8.87 -19.25
CA GLU A 72 -8.64 8.39 -18.88
C GLU A 72 -8.98 7.02 -19.49
N HIS A 73 -8.29 6.64 -20.57
CA HIS A 73 -8.43 5.35 -21.25
C HIS A 73 -7.33 4.35 -20.90
N ASP A 74 -6.53 4.62 -19.87
CA ASP A 74 -5.51 3.66 -19.46
C ASP A 74 -6.14 2.33 -19.02
N PRO A 75 -5.50 1.18 -19.36
CA PRO A 75 -6.00 -0.13 -18.99
C PRO A 75 -6.29 -0.26 -17.49
N GLY A 76 -7.52 -0.65 -17.15
CA GLY A 76 -7.95 -0.92 -15.77
C GLY A 76 -8.17 0.31 -14.89
N LEU A 77 -7.86 1.54 -15.34
CA LEU A 77 -8.06 2.74 -14.51
C LEU A 77 -9.54 2.97 -14.18
N ALA A 78 -10.44 2.74 -15.12
CA ALA A 78 -11.88 2.89 -14.91
C ALA A 78 -12.39 1.94 -13.82
N ASP A 79 -11.95 0.68 -13.84
CA ASP A 79 -12.32 -0.33 -12.85
C ASP A 79 -11.71 -0.02 -11.47
N VAL A 80 -10.44 0.37 -11.42
CA VAL A 80 -9.78 0.83 -10.18
C VAL A 80 -10.54 2.01 -9.57
N ARG A 81 -10.99 2.98 -10.37
CA ARG A 81 -11.81 4.10 -9.90
C ARG A 81 -13.17 3.63 -9.38
N ALA A 82 -13.85 2.77 -10.11
CA ALA A 82 -15.15 2.24 -9.71
C ALA A 82 -15.07 1.55 -8.35
N ILE A 83 -14.05 0.71 -8.13
CA ILE A 83 -13.80 0.02 -6.86
C ILE A 83 -13.38 1.02 -5.78
N ALA A 84 -12.36 1.86 -6.03
CA ALA A 84 -11.81 2.78 -5.04
C ALA A 84 -12.85 3.75 -4.49
N LEU A 85 -13.69 4.30 -5.36
CA LEU A 85 -14.66 5.33 -5.01
C LEU A 85 -15.93 4.76 -4.38
N ALA A 86 -16.13 3.44 -4.42
CA ALA A 86 -17.19 2.77 -3.68
C ALA A 86 -16.93 2.75 -2.16
N PHE A 87 -15.67 2.82 -1.73
CA PHE A 87 -15.31 2.84 -0.31
C PHE A 87 -15.81 4.12 0.38
N PRO A 88 -16.37 4.03 1.61
CA PRO A 88 -16.89 5.21 2.31
C PRO A 88 -15.83 6.30 2.49
N GLY A 89 -16.16 7.53 2.09
CA GLY A 89 -15.27 8.68 2.25
C GLY A 89 -14.00 8.64 1.40
N ALA A 90 -13.93 7.74 0.41
CA ALA A 90 -12.85 7.72 -0.56
C ALA A 90 -12.93 8.92 -1.51
N LEU A 91 -11.76 9.48 -1.81
CA LEU A 91 -11.57 10.57 -2.76
C LEU A 91 -10.37 10.23 -3.66
N GLU A 92 -10.50 10.59 -4.94
CA GLU A 92 -9.38 10.62 -5.87
C GLU A 92 -8.70 11.99 -5.82
N LYS A 93 -7.37 11.99 -5.83
CA LYS A 93 -6.55 13.18 -6.07
C LYS A 93 -5.41 12.83 -7.00
N ILE A 94 -4.93 13.82 -7.75
CA ILE A 94 -3.70 13.66 -8.53
C ILE A 94 -2.51 14.02 -7.62
N SER A 95 -1.53 13.12 -7.51
CA SER A 95 -0.28 13.36 -6.78
C SER A 95 0.88 12.75 -7.55
N TRP A 96 1.96 13.52 -7.72
CA TRP A 96 3.08 13.15 -8.58
C TRP A 96 2.64 12.66 -9.96
N GLY A 97 1.67 13.34 -10.58
CA GLY A 97 1.18 12.99 -11.92
C GLY A 97 0.32 11.74 -11.99
N ARG A 98 -0.05 11.12 -10.85
CA ARG A 98 -0.77 9.85 -10.79
C ARG A 98 -2.07 9.95 -9.99
N PRO A 99 -3.11 9.17 -10.32
CA PRO A 99 -4.30 9.03 -9.48
C PRO A 99 -3.94 8.37 -8.14
N VAL A 100 -4.37 8.99 -7.05
CA VAL A 100 -4.19 8.51 -5.68
C VAL A 100 -5.53 8.51 -4.98
N PHE A 101 -5.91 7.38 -4.39
CA PHE A 101 -7.17 7.21 -3.67
C PHE A 101 -6.93 7.22 -2.17
N CYS A 102 -7.72 8.01 -1.44
CA CYS A 102 -7.52 8.24 -0.01
C CYS A 102 -8.81 8.38 0.80
N ALA A 103 -8.76 8.00 2.08
CA ALA A 103 -9.89 8.09 3.01
C ALA A 103 -9.50 8.13 4.50
N PRO A 104 -8.96 9.22 5.09
CA PRO A 104 -8.22 10.37 4.54
C PRO A 104 -6.73 10.07 4.27
N LYS A 105 -6.26 8.86 4.63
CA LYS A 105 -4.94 8.34 4.27
C LYS A 105 -5.03 7.61 2.93
N MET A 106 -3.94 7.59 2.17
CA MET A 106 -3.89 6.86 0.91
C MET A 106 -4.01 5.35 1.14
N PHE A 107 -4.75 4.66 0.28
CA PHE A 107 -4.90 3.21 0.30
C PHE A 107 -4.70 2.57 -1.08
N ALA A 108 -4.78 3.35 -2.15
CA ALA A 108 -4.43 2.89 -3.50
C ALA A 108 -3.75 4.00 -4.29
N VAL A 109 -2.80 3.63 -5.15
CA VAL A 109 -2.16 4.52 -6.12
C VAL A 109 -2.17 3.84 -7.48
N TYR A 110 -2.66 4.53 -8.50
CA TYR A 110 -2.60 4.01 -9.85
C TYR A 110 -1.23 4.30 -10.45
N GLY A 111 -0.56 3.19 -10.72
CA GLY A 111 0.78 2.87 -11.18
C GLY A 111 1.95 3.35 -10.32
N GLY A 112 3.15 2.90 -10.69
CA GLY A 112 4.39 3.29 -10.03
C GLY A 112 5.62 3.04 -10.87
N SER A 113 6.70 2.71 -10.18
CA SER A 113 7.92 2.15 -10.75
C SER A 113 8.50 1.17 -9.75
N GLU A 114 9.29 0.22 -10.21
CA GLU A 114 10.16 -0.60 -9.37
C GLU A 114 11.62 -0.20 -9.59
N LYS A 115 12.47 -0.46 -8.60
CA LYS A 115 13.91 -0.29 -8.81
C LYS A 115 14.38 -1.45 -9.66
N ALA A 116 15.12 -1.17 -10.74
CA ALA A 116 15.72 -2.22 -11.54
C ALA A 116 16.61 -3.11 -10.65
N SER A 117 16.21 -4.36 -10.47
CA SER A 117 16.95 -5.32 -9.65
C SER A 117 17.96 -6.06 -10.54
N GLY A 118 19.18 -5.54 -10.62
CA GLY A 118 20.23 -6.21 -11.40
C GLY A 118 21.64 -5.74 -11.07
N LYS A 119 22.59 -6.69 -11.02
CA LYS A 119 24.03 -6.42 -11.13
C LYS A 119 24.32 -5.97 -12.56
N GLY A 120 24.02 -4.71 -12.89
CA GLY A 120 24.17 -4.16 -14.24
C GLY A 120 23.22 -3.01 -14.54
N GLY A 121 22.13 -2.86 -13.78
CA GLY A 121 21.36 -1.62 -13.78
C GLY A 121 22.18 -0.51 -13.14
N ALA A 122 22.25 0.65 -13.79
CA ALA A 122 22.86 1.82 -13.16
C ALA A 122 22.16 2.11 -11.82
N LYS A 123 22.91 2.50 -10.78
CA LYS A 123 22.30 2.97 -9.53
C LYS A 123 21.34 4.11 -9.86
N GLY A 124 20.05 3.89 -9.64
CA GLY A 124 19.00 4.88 -9.90
C GLY A 124 18.12 4.57 -11.11
N ASP A 125 18.30 3.43 -11.77
CA ASP A 125 17.40 3.03 -12.85
C ASP A 125 16.06 2.49 -12.33
N HIS A 126 14.97 2.99 -12.90
CA HIS A 126 13.60 2.69 -12.48
C HIS A 126 12.85 2.08 -13.66
N VAL A 127 12.26 0.90 -13.45
CA VAL A 127 11.38 0.28 -14.45
C VAL A 127 9.97 0.86 -14.24
N PRO A 128 9.42 1.59 -15.22
CA PRO A 128 8.11 2.21 -15.08
C PRO A 128 7.01 1.15 -15.17
N HIS A 129 6.03 1.26 -14.28
CA HIS A 129 4.82 0.46 -14.25
C HIS A 129 3.62 1.42 -14.36
N PRO A 130 3.32 1.95 -15.57
CA PRO A 130 2.29 2.99 -15.75
C PRO A 130 0.89 2.47 -15.38
N HIS A 131 0.61 1.22 -15.70
CA HIS A 131 -0.69 0.55 -15.53
C HIS A 131 -0.60 -0.51 -14.43
N ALA A 132 -0.30 -0.07 -13.22
CA ALA A 132 -0.25 -0.94 -12.05
C ALA A 132 -1.16 -0.43 -10.94
N LEU A 133 -1.50 -1.27 -9.98
CA LEU A 133 -2.19 -0.87 -8.76
C LEU A 133 -1.23 -1.03 -7.60
N LEU A 134 -0.86 0.07 -6.94
CA LEU A 134 -0.08 0.02 -5.71
C LEU A 134 -1.02 0.03 -4.52
N ILE A 135 -0.86 -0.95 -3.63
CA ILE A 135 -1.68 -1.16 -2.43
C ILE A 135 -0.79 -1.43 -1.21
N LYS A 136 -1.29 -1.10 -0.02
CA LYS A 136 -0.65 -1.46 1.24
C LYS A 136 -1.01 -2.91 1.56
N VAL A 137 0.00 -3.68 1.95
CA VAL A 137 -0.13 -5.13 2.19
C VAL A 137 0.33 -5.44 3.61
N ASP A 138 -0.51 -6.18 4.34
CA ASP A 138 -0.19 -6.69 5.66
C ASP A 138 1.03 -7.64 5.62
N ASP A 139 1.75 -7.72 6.73
CA ASP A 139 2.97 -8.54 6.78
C ASP A 139 2.66 -10.04 6.59
N SER A 140 1.49 -10.49 7.03
CA SER A 140 1.05 -11.89 6.89
C SER A 140 0.86 -12.32 5.42
N ASP A 141 0.33 -11.44 4.57
CA ASP A 141 0.09 -11.73 3.14
C ASP A 141 1.30 -11.41 2.26
N ARG A 142 2.21 -10.56 2.73
CA ARG A 142 3.32 -10.02 1.93
C ARG A 142 4.17 -11.08 1.27
N ARG A 143 4.50 -12.16 1.99
CA ARG A 143 5.35 -13.23 1.46
C ARG A 143 4.68 -13.96 0.31
N ALA A 144 3.38 -14.24 0.42
CA ALA A 144 2.62 -14.94 -0.60
C ALA A 144 2.47 -14.08 -1.86
N LEU A 145 2.06 -12.81 -1.70
CA LEU A 145 1.88 -11.89 -2.81
C LEU A 145 3.20 -11.56 -3.51
N ALA A 146 4.30 -11.38 -2.76
CA ALA A 146 5.62 -11.12 -3.37
C ALA A 146 6.20 -12.32 -4.13
N ALA A 147 5.67 -13.53 -3.93
CA ALA A 147 6.05 -14.72 -4.72
C ALA A 147 5.27 -14.83 -6.04
N ASP A 148 4.16 -14.10 -6.18
CA ASP A 148 3.41 -14.01 -7.42
C ASP A 148 4.09 -13.04 -8.38
N ARG A 149 4.35 -13.50 -9.60
CA ARG A 149 5.01 -12.75 -10.67
C ARG A 149 4.26 -11.48 -11.11
N ARG A 150 2.95 -11.38 -10.83
CA ARG A 150 2.15 -10.18 -11.12
C ARG A 150 2.51 -9.03 -10.18
N PHE A 151 3.09 -9.33 -9.02
CA PHE A 151 3.45 -8.35 -8.02
C PHE A 151 4.91 -7.97 -8.10
N PHE A 152 5.19 -6.72 -7.78
CA PHE A 152 6.54 -6.17 -7.71
C PHE A 152 6.71 -5.28 -6.47
N PHE A 153 7.98 -5.00 -6.13
CA PHE A 153 8.33 -4.12 -5.03
C PHE A 153 8.47 -2.66 -5.52
N PRO A 154 7.53 -1.75 -5.20
CA PRO A 154 7.56 -0.41 -5.75
C PRO A 154 8.72 0.40 -5.18
N ALA A 155 9.40 1.16 -6.05
CA ALA A 155 10.66 1.85 -5.76
C ALA A 155 10.60 2.80 -4.57
N TYR A 156 9.45 3.48 -4.41
CA TYR A 156 9.24 4.51 -3.40
C TYR A 156 8.32 4.06 -2.26
N LEU A 157 7.22 3.37 -2.58
CA LEU A 157 6.24 2.94 -1.58
C LEU A 157 6.58 1.60 -0.92
N GLY A 158 7.44 0.79 -1.55
CA GLY A 158 7.79 -0.56 -1.10
C GLY A 158 8.31 -0.60 0.35
N PRO A 159 9.28 0.26 0.73
CA PRO A 159 9.77 0.31 2.12
C PRO A 159 8.71 0.62 3.18
N PHE A 160 7.55 1.15 2.77
CA PHE A 160 6.42 1.48 3.65
C PHE A 160 5.33 0.40 3.65
N GLY A 161 5.67 -0.80 3.16
CA GLY A 161 4.80 -1.97 3.15
C GLY A 161 3.77 -1.97 2.03
N TRP A 162 4.12 -1.40 0.88
CA TRP A 162 3.28 -1.44 -0.32
C TRP A 162 3.83 -2.46 -1.31
N LEU A 163 2.95 -3.08 -2.08
CA LEU A 163 3.28 -3.83 -3.28
C LEU A 163 2.57 -3.21 -4.48
N GLY A 164 3.18 -3.36 -5.66
CA GLY A 164 2.54 -3.03 -6.93
C GLY A 164 2.03 -4.31 -7.58
N LEU A 165 0.81 -4.27 -8.10
CA LEU A 165 0.21 -5.30 -8.96
C LEU A 165 0.21 -4.77 -10.40
N ASP A 166 0.92 -5.42 -11.31
CA ASP A 166 0.90 -5.05 -12.73
C ASP A 166 -0.40 -5.56 -13.38
N LEU A 167 -1.21 -4.62 -13.90
CA LEU A 167 -2.52 -4.91 -14.50
C LEU A 167 -2.41 -5.38 -15.96
N THR A 168 -1.19 -5.47 -16.51
CA THR A 168 -0.94 -5.80 -17.93
C THR A 168 -0.39 -7.20 -18.14
N VAL A 169 0.07 -7.88 -17.08
CA VAL A 169 0.74 -9.19 -17.16
C VAL A 169 -0.23 -10.32 -17.53
N THR A 170 -1.50 -10.23 -17.11
CA THR A 170 -2.53 -11.23 -17.36
C THR A 170 -3.92 -10.61 -17.19
N ASP A 171 -4.97 -11.38 -17.47
CA ASP A 171 -6.35 -10.95 -17.22
C ASP A 171 -6.54 -10.65 -15.73
N VAL A 172 -7.09 -9.48 -15.45
CA VAL A 172 -7.25 -8.98 -14.08
C VAL A 172 -8.51 -9.58 -13.47
N ASP A 173 -8.35 -10.27 -12.33
CA ASP A 173 -9.48 -10.63 -11.47
C ASP A 173 -9.90 -9.40 -10.65
N TRP A 174 -10.98 -8.75 -11.07
CA TRP A 174 -11.47 -7.55 -10.40
C TRP A 174 -12.08 -7.83 -9.01
N ALA A 175 -12.48 -9.07 -8.72
CA ALA A 175 -12.91 -9.44 -7.37
C ALA A 175 -11.70 -9.49 -6.42
N GLU A 176 -10.59 -10.11 -6.85
CA GLU A 176 -9.32 -10.11 -6.13
C GLU A 176 -8.83 -8.67 -5.87
N VAL A 177 -8.85 -7.81 -6.90
CA VAL A 177 -8.49 -6.38 -6.76
C VAL A 177 -9.36 -5.68 -5.72
N GLY A 178 -10.66 -5.97 -5.70
CA GLY A 178 -11.60 -5.44 -4.70
C GLY A 178 -11.21 -5.84 -3.28
N GLU A 179 -10.89 -7.11 -3.05
CA GLU A 179 -10.46 -7.63 -1.74
C GLU A 179 -9.13 -7.03 -1.29
N LEU A 180 -8.16 -6.93 -2.20
CA LEU A 180 -6.86 -6.31 -1.93
C LEU A 180 -7.00 -4.82 -1.55
N MET A 181 -7.86 -4.08 -2.25
CA MET A 181 -8.15 -2.69 -1.94
C MET A 181 -8.93 -2.52 -0.64
N ASP A 182 -9.86 -3.43 -0.33
CA ASP A 182 -10.58 -3.47 0.96
C ASP A 182 -9.59 -3.65 2.12
N ALA A 183 -8.69 -4.64 2.01
CA ALA A 183 -7.64 -4.88 3.01
C ALA A 183 -6.75 -3.63 3.19
N SER A 184 -6.24 -3.05 2.09
CA SER A 184 -5.41 -1.84 2.14
C SER A 184 -6.16 -0.64 2.74
N TYR A 185 -7.44 -0.47 2.40
CA TYR A 185 -8.31 0.57 2.96
C TYR A 185 -8.46 0.40 4.47
N ARG A 186 -8.70 -0.83 4.94
CA ARG A 186 -8.90 -1.15 6.36
C ARG A 186 -7.68 -0.82 7.22
N MET A 187 -6.47 -0.88 6.66
CA MET A 187 -5.23 -0.53 7.36
C MET A 187 -5.12 0.97 7.70
N GLY A 188 -5.78 1.84 6.93
CA GLY A 188 -5.63 3.31 7.03
C GLY A 188 -6.88 4.06 7.46
N ALA A 189 -8.06 3.46 7.29
CA ALA A 189 -9.34 4.14 7.46
C ALA A 189 -9.71 4.36 8.94
N PRO A 190 -10.32 5.52 9.30
CA PRO A 190 -10.86 5.76 10.64
C PRO A 190 -11.98 4.77 10.99
N LYS A 191 -12.11 4.44 12.29
CA LYS A 191 -13.16 3.53 12.82
C LYS A 191 -14.58 3.86 12.35
N LYS A 192 -14.88 5.14 12.12
CA LYS A 192 -16.19 5.56 11.58
C LYS A 192 -16.44 4.99 10.19
N LEU A 193 -15.46 5.08 9.29
CA LEU A 193 -15.62 4.63 7.91
C LEU A 193 -15.58 3.09 7.81
N LEU A 194 -14.78 2.42 8.65
CA LEU A 194 -14.80 0.96 8.77
C LEU A 194 -16.19 0.43 9.12
N ARG A 195 -16.84 1.02 10.13
CA ARG A 195 -18.22 0.65 10.50
C ARG A 195 -19.21 0.87 9.35
N GLN A 196 -19.05 1.95 8.58
CA GLN A 196 -19.90 2.21 7.40
C GLN A 196 -19.67 1.18 6.29
N LEU A 197 -18.41 0.75 6.09
CA LEU A 197 -18.05 -0.29 5.13
C LEU A 197 -18.69 -1.63 5.53
N ASP A 198 -18.53 -2.04 6.79
CA ASP A 198 -19.10 -3.29 7.31
C ASP A 198 -20.64 -3.31 7.23
N GLN A 199 -21.29 -2.16 7.43
CA GLN A 199 -22.75 -2.02 7.27
C GLN A 199 -23.21 -2.19 5.82
N ARG A 200 -22.48 -1.64 4.84
CA ARG A 200 -22.79 -1.80 3.41
C ARG A 200 -22.62 -3.25 2.96
N GLN A 201 -21.57 -3.91 3.44
CA GLN A 201 -21.27 -5.30 3.10
C GLN A 201 -22.27 -6.28 3.75
N SER A 202 -22.65 -6.05 5.01
CA SER A 202 -23.65 -6.89 5.69
C SER A 202 -25.08 -6.69 5.15
N GLY A 203 -25.43 -5.47 4.71
CA GLY A 203 -26.71 -5.19 4.04
C GLY A 203 -26.82 -5.71 2.59
N SER A 204 -25.75 -6.28 2.04
CA SER A 204 -25.73 -6.90 0.70
C SER A 204 -25.84 -8.44 0.75
N GLY A 205 -25.98 -9.04 1.95
CA GLY A 205 -26.34 -10.45 2.12
C GLY A 205 -27.85 -10.69 1.98
N PRO A 206 -28.32 -11.89 1.60
CA PRO A 206 -29.69 -12.11 1.16
C PRO A 206 -30.66 -12.00 2.34
N ASP A 207 -31.29 -10.83 2.49
CA ASP A 207 -32.49 -10.65 3.31
C ASP A 207 -33.71 -11.21 2.55
N MET A 208 -33.61 -12.46 2.12
CA MET A 208 -34.72 -13.26 1.64
C MET A 208 -34.98 -14.37 2.65
N ILE A 209 -36.25 -14.54 3.00
CA ILE A 209 -36.83 -15.51 3.95
C ILE A 209 -36.92 -15.01 5.40
N ARG A 210 -37.69 -13.94 5.59
CA ARG A 210 -38.66 -13.85 6.68
C ARG A 210 -40.04 -13.48 6.13
N SER A 211 -40.65 -14.44 5.46
CA SER A 211 -42.09 -14.43 5.19
C SER A 211 -42.67 -15.74 5.70
N GLU A 212 -42.67 -15.92 7.02
CA GLU A 212 -43.66 -16.78 7.67
C GLU A 212 -44.98 -16.00 7.59
N THR A 213 -45.88 -16.47 6.72
CA THR A 213 -47.27 -16.03 6.72
C THR A 213 -48.06 -17.04 7.58
N PRO A 214 -48.90 -16.56 8.51
CA PRO A 214 -49.58 -17.39 9.52
C PRO A 214 -50.62 -18.35 8.94
#